data_AF-A0AB73HC54-F1
#
_entry.id   AF-A0AB73HC54-F1
#
_cell.length_a   1.000
_cell.length_b   1.000
_cell.length_c   1.000
_cell.angle_alpha   90.00
_cell.angle_beta   90.00
_cell.angle_gamma   90.00
#
_symmetry.space_group_name_H-M   'P 1'
#
loop_
_entity.id
_entity.type
_entity.pdbx_description
1 polymer ?
#
loop_
_entity_poly.entity_id
_entity_poly.type
_entity_poly.pdbx_seq_one_letter_code
_entity_poly.pdbx_strand_id
1 'polypeptide(L)' 'MDDQKWLIEQIEQLRQSTSDYREQSFYLGLKDFVREQSKRIDQTQRELDGRMWE' A
#
# COMPACT_ATOMS: atom_id res chain seq x y z
N MET A 1 3.53 8.60 -4.17
CA MET A 1 3.91 7.59 -5.18
C MET A 1 5.21 6.90 -4.78
N ASP A 2 6.32 7.63 -4.59
CA ASP A 2 7.61 7.02 -4.23
C ASP A 2 7.59 6.32 -2.87
N ASP A 3 6.98 6.92 -1.84
CA ASP A 3 6.91 6.31 -0.50
C ASP A 3 6.11 5.00 -0.48
N GLN A 4 5.04 4.91 -1.29
CA GLN A 4 4.24 3.70 -1.41
C GLN A 4 5.02 2.59 -2.12
N LYS A 5 5.71 2.94 -3.21
CA LYS A 5 6.52 1.98 -3.96
C LYS A 5 7.64 1.43 -3.07
N TRP A 6 8.33 2.30 -2.35
CA TRP A 6 9.34 1.91 -1.37
C TRP A 6 8.77 0.96 -0.31
N LEU A 7 7.61 1.30 0.28
CA LEU A 7 6.98 0.45 1.30
C LEU A 7 6.59 -0.93 0.74
N ILE A 8 6.03 -1.00 -0.47
CA ILE A 8 5.69 -2.27 -1.12
C ILE A 8 6.95 -3.12 -1.36
N GLU A 9 8.06 -2.51 -1.76
CA GLU A 9 9.34 -3.20 -1.95
C GLU A 9 9.89 -3.75 -0.62
N GLN A 10 9.77 -2.99 0.47
CA GLN A 10 10.17 -3.46 1.81
C GLN A 10 9.32 -4.65 2.29
N ILE A 11 8.00 -4.58 2.10
CA ILE A 11 7.10 -5.69 2.44
C ILE A 11 7.46 -6.95 1.65
N GLU A 12 7.82 -6.80 0.38
CA GLU A 12 8.22 -7.92 -0.47
C GLU A 12 9.58 -8.51 -0.07
N GLN A 13 10.55 -7.67 0.34
CA GLN A 13 11.84 -8.13 0.90
C GLN A 13 11.63 -8.93 2.19
N LEU A 14 10.79 -8.44 3.10
CA LEU A 14 10.45 -9.13 4.35
C LEU A 14 9.71 -10.46 4.11
N ARG A 15 8.82 -10.50 3.10
CA ARG A 15 8.16 -11.74 2.69
C ARG A 15 9.16 -12.78 2.18
N GLN A 16 10.19 -12.35 1.44
CA GLN A 16 11.21 -13.23 0.88
C GLN A 16 12.24 -13.69 1.92
N SER A 17 12.41 -12.96 3.04
CA SER A 17 13.32 -13.36 4.12
C SER A 17 12.77 -14.45 5.03
N THR A 18 11.50 -14.83 4.91
CA THR A 18 10.87 -15.87 5.74
C THR A 18 10.40 -17.07 4.92
N SER A 19 10.55 -18.25 5.50
CA SER A 19 10.01 -19.52 4.99
C SER A 19 8.73 -19.97 5.71
N ASP A 20 8.30 -19.28 6.77
CA ASP A 20 7.03 -19.59 7.45
C ASP A 20 5.85 -19.09 6.60
N TYR A 21 4.96 -20.02 6.25
CA TYR A 21 3.81 -19.74 5.40
C TYR A 21 2.85 -18.69 5.99
N ARG A 22 2.67 -18.65 7.30
CA ARG A 22 1.79 -17.66 7.97
C ARG A 22 2.39 -16.27 7.87
N GLU A 23 3.70 -16.15 8.04
CA GLU A 23 4.40 -14.88 7.87
C GLU A 23 4.33 -14.41 6.40
N GLN A 24 4.57 -15.30 5.44
CA GLN A 24 4.42 -14.97 4.02
C GLN A 24 3.00 -14.48 3.69
N SER A 25 1.97 -15.17 4.22
CA SER A 25 0.58 -14.81 4.02
C SER A 25 0.24 -13.45 4.65
N PHE A 26 0.79 -13.16 5.82
CA PHE A 26 0.66 -11.86 6.47
C PHE A 26 1.22 -10.74 5.57
N TYR A 27 2.44 -10.89 5.04
CA TYR A 27 3.04 -9.87 4.18
C TYR A 27 2.28 -9.67 2.86
N LEU A 28 1.68 -10.73 2.30
CA LEU A 28 0.79 -10.60 1.14
C LEU A 28 -0.43 -9.75 1.48
N GLY A 29 -1.11 -10.04 2.59
CA GLY A 29 -2.26 -9.24 3.04
C GLY A 29 -1.89 -7.79 3.36
N LEU A 30 -0.72 -7.57 3.98
CA LEU A 30 -0.21 -6.23 4.26
C LEU A 30 0.05 -5.43 2.97
N LYS A 31 0.64 -6.07 1.95
CA LYS A 31 0.87 -5.44 0.64
C LYS A 31 -0.44 -5.00 -0.01
N ASP A 32 -1.46 -5.84 0.04
CA ASP A 32 -2.78 -5.51 -0.51
C ASP A 32 -3.45 -4.39 0.27
N PHE A 33 -3.35 -4.40 1.60
CA PHE A 33 -3.84 -3.31 2.45
C PHE A 33 -3.20 -1.97 2.09
N VAL A 34 -1.88 -1.91 1.94
CA VAL A 34 -1.14 -0.68 1.58
C VAL A 34 -1.57 -0.14 0.22
N ARG A 35 -1.81 -1.02 -0.76
CA ARG A 35 -2.33 -0.62 -2.08
C ARG A 35 -3.70 0.05 -1.98
N GLU A 36 -4.60 -0.53 -1.20
CA GLU A 36 -5.92 0.06 -1.00
C GLU A 36 -5.87 1.39 -0.23
N GLN A 37 -4.98 1.54 0.75
CA GLN A 37 -4.82 2.82 1.44
C GLN A 37 -4.33 3.92 0.50
N SER A 38 -3.37 3.63 -0.37
CA SER A 38 -2.92 4.61 -1.37
C SER A 38 -4.04 5.01 -2.32
N LYS A 39 -4.84 4.06 -2.80
CA LYS A 39 -5.99 4.37 -3.64
C LYS A 39 -6.96 5.32 -2.94
N ARG A 40 -7.23 5.09 -1.65
CA ARG A 40 -8.12 5.94 -0.84
C ARG A 40 -7.56 7.35 -0.66
N ILE A 41 -6.26 7.49 -0.44
CA ILE A 41 -5.59 8.79 -0.35
C ILE A 41 -5.74 9.55 -1.67
N ASP A 42 -5.43 8.91 -2.80
CA ASP A 42 -5.54 9.53 -4.12
C ASP A 42 -6.99 9.95 -4.44
N GLN A 43 -7.97 9.11 -4.09
CA GLN A 43 -9.39 9.44 -4.25
C GLN A 43 -9.80 10.64 -3.38
N THR A 44 -9.39 10.65 -2.11
CA THR A 44 -9.71 11.74 -1.17
C THR A 44 -9.08 13.05 -1.63
N GLN A 45 -7.83 13.01 -2.10
CA GLN A 45 -7.16 14.19 -2.67
C GLN A 45 -7.95 14.75 -3.86
N ARG A 46 -8.37 13.89 -4.79
CA ARG A 46 -9.16 14.30 -5.96
C ARG A 46 -10.54 14.84 -5.60
N GLU A 47 -11.20 14.30 -4.58
CA GLU A 47 -12.48 14.82 -4.10
C GLU A 47 -12.33 16.22 -3.48
N LEU A 48 -11.28 16.42 -2.67
CA LEU A 48 -10.95 17.73 -2.10
C LEU A 48 -10.62 18.74 -3.20
N ASP A 49 -9.80 18.34 -4.17
CA ASP A 49 -9.49 19.17 -5.34
C ASP A 49 -10.79 19.50 -6.09
N GLY A 50 -11.63 18.53 -6.45
CA GLY A 50 -12.89 18.81 -7.16
C GLY A 50 -13.79 19.82 -6.46
N ARG A 51 -13.91 19.75 -5.12
CA ARG A 51 -14.70 20.69 -4.31
C ARG A 51 -14.10 22.09 -4.21
N MET A 52 -12.79 22.25 -4.42
CA MET A 52 -12.12 23.56 -4.38
C MET A 52 -12.28 24.36 -5.68
N TRP A 53 -12.74 23.72 -6.76
CA TRP A 53 -12.95 24.35 -8.07
C TRP A 53 -14.43 24.66 -8.38
N GLU A 54 -15.36 24.23 -7.51
CA GLU A 54 -16.78 24.65 -7.49
C GLU A 54 -16.99 25.90 -6.63
#